data_AF-A0A4Y9ZJG0-F1
#
_entry.id   AF-A0A4Y9ZJG0-F1
#
_cell.length_a   1.000
_cell.length_b   1.000
_cell.length_c   1.000
_cell.angle_alpha   90.00
_cell.angle_beta   90.00
_cell.angle_gamma   90.00
#
_symmetry.space_group_name_H-M   'P 1'
#
loop_
_entity.id
_entity.type
_entity.pdbx_description
1 polymer ?
#
loop_
_entity_poly.entity_id
_entity_poly.type
_entity_poly.pdbx_seq_one_letter_code
_entity_poly.pdbx_strand_id
1 'polypeptide(L)'
;MAVLSLPLSFSNSFWTQDYRRGLEVLYQKLEQGVAENDQVIAFIKARAVAEASLAAALATPLPAGPEGSAFKEDDGATLLMAFRGLQAETVKQGEAHDSISKELISLVVEPFSKWAKGYKERIHQSRAAMLDGYTRSYEHSSSEVAKLRAAYLAKVRKADEAEDDAKFAPNSQVSDKYTSSPRLAPSDAPKTSSISERIAGRLKEIQRKTANATASPSSAPEEKPAPAIPEEQPLMSPKVDKGKGKAVEEPEPSATMSPPAAVAPASAHETDDP
;
A
#
# COMPACT_ATOMS: atom_id res chain seq x y z
N MET A 1 -13.16 -34.02 1.37
CA MET A 1 -13.33 -32.80 2.20
C MET A 1 -13.94 -31.73 1.32
N ALA A 2 -14.84 -30.89 1.84
CA ALA A 2 -15.27 -29.71 1.10
C ALA A 2 -14.13 -28.67 1.12
N VAL A 3 -13.64 -28.26 -0.05
CA VAL A 3 -12.64 -27.19 -0.13
C VAL A 3 -13.39 -25.87 0.00
N LEU A 4 -13.14 -25.14 1.08
CA LEU A 4 -13.68 -23.78 1.30
C LEU A 4 -12.93 -22.78 0.40
N SER A 5 -13.25 -22.79 -0.89
CA SER A 5 -12.77 -21.79 -1.83
C SER A 5 -13.44 -20.44 -1.54
N LEU A 6 -12.67 -19.47 -1.05
CA LEU A 6 -13.12 -18.08 -1.04
C LEU A 6 -13.40 -17.60 -2.49
N PRO A 7 -14.26 -16.59 -2.68
CA PRO A 7 -14.47 -15.98 -4.00
C PRO A 7 -13.15 -15.55 -4.63
N LEU A 8 -12.99 -15.82 -5.93
CA LEU A 8 -11.82 -15.44 -6.71
C LEU A 8 -11.70 -13.90 -6.73
N SER A 9 -10.62 -13.39 -6.15
CA SER A 9 -10.36 -11.95 -6.05
C SER A 9 -8.86 -11.70 -5.93
N PHE A 10 -8.39 -10.52 -6.33
CA PHE A 10 -6.98 -10.15 -6.20
C PHE A 10 -6.48 -10.27 -4.75
N SER A 11 -7.33 -9.93 -3.77
CA SER A 11 -7.03 -10.01 -2.34
C SER A 11 -6.90 -11.43 -1.78
N ASN A 12 -7.35 -12.45 -2.51
CA ASN A 12 -7.35 -13.86 -2.05
C ASN A 12 -6.48 -14.78 -2.91
N SER A 13 -6.40 -14.55 -4.22
CA SER A 13 -5.91 -15.54 -5.19
C SER A 13 -4.41 -15.49 -5.50
N PHE A 14 -3.67 -14.50 -4.99
CA PHE A 14 -2.25 -14.28 -5.32
C PHE A 14 -1.29 -14.50 -4.12
N TRP A 15 -1.77 -15.00 -2.99
CA TRP A 15 -0.91 -15.36 -1.86
C TRP A 15 -0.07 -16.61 -2.18
N THR A 16 1.24 -16.46 -2.07
CA THR A 16 2.25 -17.50 -2.36
C THR A 16 3.21 -17.62 -1.17
N GLN A 17 3.80 -18.79 -0.94
CA GLN A 17 4.62 -19.05 0.26
C GLN A 17 5.90 -18.20 0.34
N ASP A 18 6.42 -17.77 -0.82
CA ASP A 18 7.52 -16.81 -0.92
C ASP A 18 7.04 -15.37 -1.15
N TYR A 19 5.72 -15.14 -1.25
CA TYR A 19 4.99 -13.90 -1.56
C TYR A 19 5.33 -13.23 -2.91
N ARG A 20 6.56 -13.40 -3.38
CA ARG A 20 7.12 -12.86 -4.63
C ARG A 20 6.34 -13.30 -5.86
N ARG A 21 6.17 -14.61 -6.09
CA ARG A 21 5.64 -15.14 -7.37
C ARG A 21 4.23 -14.66 -7.68
N GLY A 22 3.36 -14.62 -6.68
CA GLY A 22 1.98 -14.17 -6.86
C GLY A 22 1.90 -12.68 -7.22
N LEU A 23 2.73 -11.85 -6.58
CA LEU A 23 2.86 -10.43 -6.94
C LEU A 23 3.49 -10.25 -8.32
N GLU A 24 4.50 -11.05 -8.69
CA GLU A 24 5.12 -11.00 -10.02
C GLU A 24 4.12 -11.37 -11.14
N VAL A 25 3.30 -12.41 -10.97
CA VAL A 25 2.22 -12.74 -11.92
C VAL A 25 1.17 -11.63 -12.02
N LEU A 26 0.83 -10.99 -10.88
CA LEU A 26 -0.11 -9.86 -10.86
C LEU A 26 0.47 -8.65 -11.61
N TYR A 27 1.71 -8.24 -11.32
CA TYR A 27 2.35 -7.12 -12.02
C TYR A 27 2.58 -7.41 -13.50
N GLN A 28 2.94 -8.64 -13.88
CA GLN A 28 3.05 -9.04 -15.29
C GLN A 28 1.72 -8.84 -16.05
N LYS A 29 0.58 -9.09 -15.39
CA LYS A 29 -0.76 -8.84 -15.98
C LYS A 29 -1.13 -7.35 -16.03
N LEU A 30 -0.71 -6.56 -15.04
CA LEU A 30 -0.90 -5.11 -15.04
C LEU A 30 -0.03 -4.42 -16.12
N GLU A 31 1.20 -4.91 -16.33
CA GLU A 31 2.12 -4.50 -17.38
C GLU A 31 1.67 -4.96 -18.78
N GLN A 32 1.07 -6.14 -18.91
CA GLN A 32 0.38 -6.55 -20.14
C GLN A 32 -0.72 -5.53 -20.51
N GLY A 33 -1.55 -5.13 -19.54
CA GLY A 33 -2.57 -4.09 -19.73
C GLY A 33 -2.00 -2.72 -20.16
N VAL A 34 -0.78 -2.37 -19.75
CA VAL A 34 -0.10 -1.16 -20.26
C VAL A 34 0.16 -1.28 -21.77
N ALA A 35 0.67 -2.42 -22.24
CA ALA A 35 0.92 -2.64 -23.67
C ALA A 35 -0.37 -2.71 -24.50
N GLU A 36 -1.45 -3.23 -23.92
CA GLU A 36 -2.79 -3.25 -24.55
C GLU A 36 -3.37 -1.83 -24.70
N ASN A 37 -3.18 -0.95 -23.71
CA ASN A 37 -3.57 0.46 -23.83
C ASN A 37 -2.84 1.17 -24.99
N ASP A 38 -1.54 0.93 -25.16
CA ASP A 38 -0.75 1.49 -26.27
C ASP A 38 -1.26 0.98 -27.64
N GLN A 39 -1.68 -0.29 -27.74
CA GLN A 39 -2.32 -0.85 -28.94
C GLN A 39 -3.68 -0.22 -29.25
N VAL A 40 -4.53 0.00 -28.23
CA VAL A 40 -5.82 0.69 -28.40
C VAL A 40 -5.62 2.13 -28.88
N ILE A 41 -4.64 2.85 -28.33
CA ILE A 41 -4.27 4.20 -28.78
C ILE A 41 -3.81 4.18 -30.25
N ALA A 42 -2.99 3.20 -30.65
CA ALA A 42 -2.52 3.05 -32.02
C ALA A 42 -3.67 2.75 -33.00
N PHE A 43 -4.60 1.85 -32.64
CA PHE A 43 -5.78 1.52 -33.43
C PHE A 43 -6.69 2.74 -33.67
N ILE A 44 -7.02 3.49 -32.62
CA ILE A 44 -7.91 4.66 -32.73
C ILE A 44 -7.24 5.77 -33.56
N LYS A 45 -5.92 5.97 -33.42
CA LYS A 45 -5.15 6.88 -34.28
C LYS A 45 -5.17 6.44 -35.75
N ALA A 46 -4.98 5.15 -36.04
CA ALA A 46 -5.04 4.63 -37.40
C ALA A 46 -6.44 4.84 -38.01
N ARG A 47 -7.51 4.65 -37.24
CA ARG A 47 -8.87 5.02 -37.67
C ARG A 47 -8.98 6.52 -37.96
N ALA A 48 -8.56 7.40 -37.06
CA ALA A 48 -8.67 8.85 -37.27
C ALA A 48 -7.93 9.32 -38.53
N VAL A 49 -6.77 8.72 -38.86
CA VAL A 49 -6.06 8.97 -40.13
C VAL A 49 -6.86 8.48 -41.33
N ALA A 50 -7.50 7.31 -41.25
CA ALA A 50 -8.37 6.80 -42.32
C ALA A 50 -9.58 7.72 -42.57
N GLU A 51 -10.29 8.14 -41.52
CA GLU A 51 -11.41 9.09 -41.60
C GLU A 51 -10.97 10.42 -42.24
N ALA A 52 -9.82 10.97 -41.85
CA ALA A 52 -9.26 12.18 -42.47
C ALA A 52 -8.88 11.99 -43.96
N SER A 53 -8.36 10.80 -44.33
CA SER A 53 -8.03 10.50 -45.73
C SER A 53 -9.29 10.38 -46.60
N LEU A 54 -10.38 9.83 -46.05
CA LEU A 54 -11.69 9.78 -46.70
C LEU A 54 -12.29 11.18 -46.84
N ALA A 55 -12.23 12.00 -45.79
CA ALA A 55 -12.65 13.40 -45.84
C ALA A 55 -11.94 14.19 -46.94
N ALA A 56 -10.61 14.06 -47.04
CA ALA A 56 -9.80 14.72 -48.07
C ALA A 56 -10.18 14.27 -49.49
N ALA A 57 -10.51 12.99 -49.69
CA ALA A 57 -10.96 12.45 -50.97
C ALA A 57 -12.36 12.96 -51.39
N LEU A 58 -13.26 13.16 -50.42
CA LEU A 58 -14.63 13.63 -50.65
C LEU A 58 -14.73 15.17 -50.79
N ALA A 59 -13.81 15.92 -50.17
CA ALA A 59 -13.81 17.38 -50.16
C ALA A 59 -13.56 18.02 -51.55
N THR A 60 -12.96 17.31 -52.50
CA THR A 60 -12.70 17.79 -53.87
C THR A 60 -13.40 16.88 -54.90
N PRO A 61 -14.73 16.96 -55.05
CA PRO A 61 -15.45 16.17 -56.04
C PRO A 61 -15.01 16.53 -57.46
N LEU A 62 -14.96 15.52 -58.33
CA LEU A 62 -14.56 15.70 -59.73
C LEU A 62 -15.52 16.67 -60.44
N PRO A 63 -15.04 17.66 -61.22
CA PRO A 63 -15.91 18.58 -61.96
C PRO A 63 -16.77 17.84 -62.99
N ALA A 64 -17.86 18.49 -63.44
CA ALA A 64 -18.88 17.93 -64.35
C ALA A 64 -18.41 17.78 -65.82
N GLY A 65 -17.16 17.34 -66.02
CA GLY A 65 -16.45 17.32 -67.30
C GLY A 65 -15.78 18.66 -67.63
N PRO A 66 -14.96 18.68 -68.71
CA PRO A 66 -14.29 19.87 -69.21
C PRO A 66 -15.26 20.81 -69.96
N GLU A 67 -14.73 21.92 -70.49
CA GLU A 67 -15.37 22.70 -71.55
C GLU A 67 -15.86 21.77 -72.67
N GLY A 68 -17.15 21.80 -73.01
CA GLY A 68 -17.75 20.91 -74.02
C GLY A 68 -18.19 19.53 -73.51
N SER A 69 -18.38 19.32 -72.20
CA SER A 69 -19.05 18.10 -71.70
C SER A 69 -20.55 18.10 -72.04
N ALA A 70 -21.15 16.91 -72.17
CA ALA A 70 -22.59 16.74 -72.42
C ALA A 70 -23.50 17.37 -71.35
N PHE A 71 -22.95 17.71 -70.17
CA PHE A 71 -23.64 18.46 -69.12
C PHE A 71 -23.73 19.98 -69.37
N LYS A 72 -23.04 20.52 -70.39
CA LYS A 72 -23.12 21.93 -70.81
C LYS A 72 -24.01 22.16 -72.04
N GLU A 73 -24.37 21.12 -72.78
CA GLU A 73 -25.19 21.23 -74.00
C GLU A 73 -26.69 21.38 -73.69
N ASP A 74 -27.14 20.93 -72.51
CA ASP A 74 -28.53 20.93 -72.06
C ASP A 74 -28.71 21.89 -70.86
N ASP A 75 -28.58 23.20 -71.12
CA ASP A 75 -28.46 24.27 -70.12
C ASP A 75 -29.78 24.55 -69.38
N GLY A 76 -30.05 23.71 -68.38
CA GLY A 76 -31.26 23.73 -67.56
C GLY A 76 -31.75 22.35 -67.13
N ALA A 77 -31.16 21.26 -67.62
CA ALA A 77 -31.59 19.90 -67.34
C ALA A 77 -31.64 19.57 -65.84
N THR A 78 -32.77 19.00 -65.38
CA THR A 78 -32.96 18.54 -63.99
C THR A 78 -31.86 17.57 -63.53
N LEU A 79 -31.30 16.79 -64.46
CA LEU A 79 -30.18 15.87 -64.20
C LEU A 79 -28.88 16.60 -63.81
N LEU A 80 -28.60 17.77 -64.40
CA LEU A 80 -27.44 18.60 -64.04
C LEU A 80 -27.60 19.18 -62.62
N MET A 81 -28.83 19.59 -62.26
CA MET A 81 -29.14 20.04 -60.90
C MET A 81 -28.97 18.90 -59.89
N ALA A 82 -29.45 17.70 -60.21
CA ALA A 82 -29.28 16.51 -59.37
C ALA A 82 -27.79 16.12 -59.20
N PHE A 83 -27.00 16.17 -60.28
CA PHE A 83 -25.57 15.89 -60.22
C PHE A 83 -24.79 16.91 -59.37
N ARG A 84 -25.09 18.21 -59.52
CA ARG A 84 -24.53 19.27 -58.64
C ARG A 84 -24.97 19.09 -57.19
N GLY A 85 -26.20 18.61 -56.96
CA GLY A 85 -26.69 18.22 -55.64
C GLY A 85 -25.85 17.08 -55.02
N LEU A 86 -25.56 16.03 -55.79
CA LEU A 86 -24.72 14.91 -55.36
C LEU A 86 -23.27 15.36 -55.07
N GLN A 87 -22.69 16.24 -55.90
CA GLN A 87 -21.38 16.85 -55.62
C GLN A 87 -21.38 17.62 -54.29
N ALA A 88 -22.42 18.41 -54.02
CA ALA A 88 -22.57 19.17 -52.78
C ALA A 88 -22.86 18.28 -51.55
N GLU A 89 -23.52 17.14 -51.74
CA GLU A 89 -23.67 16.11 -50.69
C GLU A 89 -22.32 15.43 -50.39
N THR A 90 -21.56 15.08 -51.42
CA THR A 90 -20.21 14.46 -51.30
C THR A 90 -19.28 15.32 -50.43
N VAL A 91 -19.26 16.64 -50.66
CA VAL A 91 -18.47 17.58 -49.83
C VAL A 91 -18.91 17.56 -48.37
N LYS A 92 -20.22 17.58 -48.08
CA LYS A 92 -20.75 17.53 -46.71
C LYS A 92 -20.46 16.21 -46.00
N GLN A 93 -20.45 15.09 -46.73
CA GLN A 93 -20.00 13.81 -46.19
C GLN A 93 -18.50 13.89 -45.83
N GLY A 94 -17.68 14.55 -46.66
CA GLY A 94 -16.29 14.86 -46.34
C GLY A 94 -16.11 15.69 -45.07
N GLU A 95 -16.87 16.78 -44.91
CA GLU A 95 -16.89 17.62 -43.71
C GLU A 95 -17.26 16.81 -42.44
N ALA A 96 -18.20 15.86 -42.55
CA ALA A 96 -18.58 14.98 -41.45
C ALA A 96 -17.45 14.01 -41.05
N HIS A 97 -16.76 13.39 -42.02
CA HIS A 97 -15.61 12.51 -41.73
C HIS A 97 -14.41 13.27 -41.13
N ASP A 98 -14.20 14.54 -41.52
CA ASP A 98 -13.20 15.43 -40.92
C ASP A 98 -13.54 15.77 -39.46
N SER A 99 -14.81 16.04 -39.14
CA SER A 99 -15.27 16.19 -37.74
C SER A 99 -15.02 14.92 -36.93
N ILE A 100 -15.41 13.75 -37.44
CA ILE A 100 -15.20 12.45 -36.79
C ILE A 100 -13.71 12.20 -36.52
N SER A 101 -12.81 12.54 -37.44
CA SER A 101 -11.36 12.43 -37.21
C SER A 101 -10.87 13.31 -36.05
N LYS A 102 -11.30 14.58 -36.03
CA LYS A 102 -10.96 15.54 -34.97
C LYS A 102 -11.53 15.15 -33.61
N GLU A 103 -12.75 14.62 -33.58
CA GLU A 103 -13.41 14.11 -32.38
C GLU A 103 -12.71 12.86 -31.83
N LEU A 104 -12.35 11.90 -32.69
CA LEU A 104 -11.57 10.72 -32.28
C LEU A 104 -10.22 11.12 -31.65
N ILE A 105 -9.55 12.14 -32.18
CA ILE A 105 -8.28 12.63 -31.64
C ILE A 105 -8.50 13.33 -30.28
N SER A 106 -9.35 14.34 -30.23
CA SER A 106 -9.51 15.22 -29.06
C SER A 106 -10.32 14.60 -27.91
N LEU A 107 -11.40 13.86 -28.21
CA LEU A 107 -12.30 13.31 -27.21
C LEU A 107 -11.88 11.91 -26.73
N VAL A 108 -11.04 11.19 -27.49
CA VAL A 108 -10.66 9.81 -27.18
C VAL A 108 -9.15 9.64 -27.05
N VAL A 109 -8.37 9.90 -28.12
CA VAL A 109 -6.93 9.60 -28.15
C VAL A 109 -6.15 10.42 -27.12
N GLU A 110 -6.39 11.73 -27.03
CA GLU A 110 -5.70 12.61 -26.08
C GLU A 110 -5.99 12.28 -24.60
N PRO A 111 -7.25 12.23 -24.12
CA PRO A 111 -7.54 11.91 -22.73
C PRO A 111 -7.13 10.47 -22.37
N PHE A 112 -7.33 9.50 -23.26
CA PHE A 112 -6.93 8.11 -23.00
C PHE A 112 -5.41 7.95 -22.99
N SER A 113 -4.66 8.61 -23.88
CA SER A 113 -3.19 8.59 -23.84
C SER A 113 -2.62 9.29 -22.59
N LYS A 114 -3.25 10.39 -22.14
CA LYS A 114 -2.89 11.04 -20.87
C LYS A 114 -3.14 10.10 -19.67
N TRP A 115 -4.28 9.41 -19.65
CA TRP A 115 -4.61 8.43 -18.62
C TRP A 115 -3.64 7.22 -18.64
N ALA A 116 -3.38 6.64 -19.81
CA ALA A 116 -2.54 5.46 -19.99
C ALA A 116 -1.09 5.70 -19.53
N LYS A 117 -0.52 6.86 -19.85
CA LYS A 117 0.80 7.29 -19.34
C LYS A 117 0.81 7.37 -17.80
N GLY A 118 -0.21 8.00 -17.22
CA GLY A 118 -0.35 8.09 -15.75
C GLY A 118 -0.62 6.73 -15.09
N TYR A 119 -1.31 5.81 -15.76
CA TYR A 119 -1.51 4.43 -15.30
C TYR A 119 -0.19 3.64 -15.30
N LYS A 120 0.56 3.68 -16.42
CA LYS A 120 1.89 3.07 -16.55
C LYS A 120 2.84 3.50 -15.43
N GLU A 121 2.90 4.79 -15.16
CA GLU A 121 3.74 5.35 -14.08
C GLU A 121 3.30 4.82 -12.69
N ARG A 122 2.00 4.82 -12.38
CA ARG A 122 1.48 4.23 -11.13
C ARG A 122 1.82 2.75 -10.98
N ILE A 123 1.75 1.97 -12.07
CA ILE A 123 2.13 0.54 -12.05
C ILE A 123 3.62 0.37 -11.76
N HIS A 124 4.51 1.10 -12.43
CA HIS A 124 5.95 1.01 -12.17
C HIS A 124 6.33 1.44 -10.74
N GLN A 125 5.78 2.56 -10.24
CA GLN A 125 5.99 3.01 -8.87
C GLN A 125 5.48 1.99 -7.83
N SER A 126 4.27 1.47 -8.03
CA SER A 126 3.66 0.45 -7.17
C SER A 126 4.50 -0.84 -7.16
N ARG A 127 4.92 -1.31 -8.33
CA ARG A 127 5.77 -2.50 -8.49
C ARG A 127 7.08 -2.37 -7.72
N ALA A 128 7.77 -1.23 -7.85
CA ALA A 128 9.03 -0.96 -7.17
C ALA A 128 8.85 -0.95 -5.63
N ALA A 129 7.81 -0.28 -5.12
CA ALA A 129 7.52 -0.26 -3.70
C ALA A 129 7.21 -1.66 -3.13
N MET A 130 6.41 -2.46 -3.85
CA MET A 130 5.98 -3.79 -3.39
C MET A 130 7.08 -4.85 -3.54
N LEU A 131 7.59 -5.10 -4.74
CA LEU A 131 8.52 -6.21 -5.01
C LEU A 131 9.97 -5.92 -4.60
N ASP A 132 10.45 -4.70 -4.91
CA ASP A 132 11.85 -4.34 -4.74
C ASP A 132 12.11 -3.68 -3.38
N GLY A 133 11.07 -3.11 -2.76
CA GLY A 133 11.01 -2.66 -1.36
C GLY A 133 10.53 -3.76 -0.40
N TYR A 134 9.20 -3.89 -0.23
CA TYR A 134 8.62 -4.69 0.87
C TYR A 134 8.94 -6.19 0.78
N THR A 135 8.71 -6.84 -0.36
CA THR A 135 9.00 -8.29 -0.53
C THR A 135 10.48 -8.58 -0.31
N ARG A 136 11.38 -7.73 -0.84
CA ARG A 136 12.82 -7.87 -0.67
C ARG A 136 13.28 -7.73 0.79
N SER A 137 12.67 -6.82 1.54
CA SER A 137 12.93 -6.64 2.98
C SER A 137 12.41 -7.84 3.81
N TYR A 138 11.25 -8.38 3.45
CA TYR A 138 10.71 -9.61 4.02
C TYR A 138 11.62 -10.82 3.74
N GLU A 139 12.11 -10.99 2.52
CA GLU A 139 13.05 -12.07 2.16
C GLU A 139 14.36 -11.98 2.98
N HIS A 140 14.88 -10.76 3.18
CA HIS A 140 16.09 -10.54 3.97
C HIS A 140 15.90 -10.96 5.44
N SER A 141 14.87 -10.41 6.09
CA SER A 141 14.53 -10.71 7.50
C SER A 141 14.12 -12.17 7.74
N SER A 142 13.41 -12.78 6.79
CA SER A 142 13.11 -14.22 6.80
C SER A 142 14.40 -15.06 6.76
N SER A 143 15.38 -14.67 5.93
CA SER A 143 16.71 -15.32 5.90
C SER A 143 17.49 -15.15 7.21
N GLU A 144 17.29 -14.03 7.92
CA GLU A 144 17.92 -13.76 9.21
C GLU A 144 17.31 -14.61 10.31
N VAL A 145 15.97 -14.65 10.41
CA VAL A 145 15.24 -15.52 11.35
C VAL A 145 15.62 -16.99 11.14
N ALA A 146 15.81 -17.44 9.89
CA ALA A 146 16.30 -18.79 9.60
C ALA A 146 17.72 -19.05 10.16
N LYS A 147 18.65 -18.10 10.00
CA LYS A 147 20.01 -18.18 10.57
C LYS A 147 19.98 -18.17 12.11
N LEU A 148 19.20 -17.28 12.72
CA LEU A 148 19.05 -17.18 14.17
C LEU A 148 18.44 -18.47 14.77
N ARG A 149 17.43 -19.04 14.11
CA ARG A 149 16.84 -20.35 14.49
C ARG A 149 17.86 -21.48 14.40
N ALA A 150 18.67 -21.53 13.33
CA ALA A 150 19.72 -22.53 13.20
C ALA A 150 20.80 -22.38 14.29
N ALA A 151 21.24 -21.15 14.57
CA ALA A 151 22.20 -20.85 15.63
C ALA A 151 21.66 -21.16 17.04
N TYR A 152 20.37 -20.91 17.30
CA TYR A 152 19.70 -21.32 18.54
C TYR A 152 19.72 -22.85 18.71
N LEU A 153 19.25 -23.59 17.69
CA LEU A 153 19.21 -25.07 17.75
C LEU A 153 20.61 -25.71 17.80
N ALA A 154 21.65 -25.05 17.29
CA ALA A 154 23.03 -25.48 17.46
C ALA A 154 23.55 -25.23 18.89
N LYS A 155 23.20 -24.08 19.50
CA LYS A 155 23.56 -23.76 20.89
C LYS A 155 22.86 -24.67 21.90
N VAL A 156 21.60 -25.02 21.67
CA VAL A 156 20.85 -25.98 22.52
C VAL A 156 21.54 -27.34 22.50
N ARG A 157 21.73 -27.96 21.32
CA ARG A 157 22.43 -29.25 21.23
C ARG A 157 23.81 -29.24 21.88
N LYS A 158 24.59 -28.18 21.68
CA LYS A 158 25.91 -28.06 22.32
C LYS A 158 25.83 -27.90 23.86
N ALA A 159 24.75 -27.35 24.40
CA ALA A 159 24.51 -27.33 25.83
C ALA A 159 24.11 -28.73 26.33
N ASP A 160 23.20 -29.42 25.64
CA ASP A 160 22.79 -30.80 25.94
C ASP A 160 24.01 -31.75 25.94
N GLU A 161 24.84 -31.69 24.89
CA GLU A 161 26.11 -32.40 24.73
C GLU A 161 27.08 -32.10 25.90
N ALA A 162 27.25 -30.83 26.27
CA ALA A 162 28.16 -30.44 27.35
C ALA A 162 27.65 -30.82 28.75
N GLU A 163 26.34 -30.85 28.96
CA GLU A 163 25.77 -31.39 30.20
C GLU A 163 25.98 -32.90 30.31
N ASP A 164 25.79 -33.65 29.22
CA ASP A 164 25.96 -35.10 29.23
C ASP A 164 27.45 -35.49 29.33
N ASP A 165 28.35 -34.80 28.64
CA ASP A 165 29.80 -34.91 28.88
C ASP A 165 30.16 -34.69 30.35
N ALA A 166 29.56 -33.70 31.01
CA ALA A 166 29.78 -33.44 32.44
C ALA A 166 29.22 -34.55 33.36
N LYS A 167 28.09 -35.18 32.99
CA LYS A 167 27.49 -36.32 33.71
C LYS A 167 28.31 -37.60 33.55
N PHE A 168 28.92 -37.83 32.38
CA PHE A 168 29.60 -39.08 32.02
C PHE A 168 31.14 -39.02 32.02
N ALA A 169 31.75 -37.86 32.29
CA ALA A 169 33.21 -37.70 32.40
C ALA A 169 33.83 -38.67 33.43
N PRO A 170 34.74 -39.61 33.02
CA PRO A 170 35.21 -40.70 33.90
C PRO A 170 35.98 -40.33 35.17
N ASN A 171 36.28 -39.05 35.40
CA ASN A 171 37.03 -38.54 36.55
C ASN A 171 36.35 -37.30 37.20
N SER A 172 35.03 -37.17 37.12
CA SER A 172 34.29 -36.04 37.71
C SER A 172 34.35 -35.96 39.25
N GLN A 173 34.96 -36.93 39.93
CA GLN A 173 35.39 -36.83 41.35
C GLN A 173 36.57 -35.86 41.57
N VAL A 174 36.58 -34.70 40.92
CA VAL A 174 37.41 -33.57 41.36
C VAL A 174 36.70 -32.93 42.55
N SER A 175 37.22 -33.15 43.75
CA SER A 175 36.60 -32.69 45.00
C SER A 175 36.22 -31.21 44.95
N ASP A 176 34.93 -30.90 44.99
CA ASP A 176 34.43 -29.52 44.99
C ASP A 176 34.80 -28.82 46.30
N LYS A 177 35.84 -27.98 46.23
CA LYS A 177 36.34 -27.20 47.37
C LYS A 177 35.47 -25.97 47.70
N TYR A 178 34.48 -25.64 46.86
CA TYR A 178 33.62 -24.46 47.00
C TYR A 178 32.22 -24.78 47.54
N THR A 179 31.78 -26.04 47.49
CA THR A 179 30.58 -26.52 48.25
C THR A 179 30.89 -26.90 49.71
N SER A 180 32.12 -26.68 50.19
CA SER A 180 32.43 -26.74 51.62
C SER A 180 31.75 -25.56 52.33
N SER A 181 30.58 -25.82 52.92
CA SER A 181 29.77 -24.81 53.62
C SER A 181 30.58 -24.12 54.72
N PRO A 182 30.88 -22.80 54.59
CA PRO A 182 31.76 -22.14 55.55
C PRO A 182 31.16 -22.15 56.95
N ARG A 183 31.86 -22.79 57.90
CA ARG A 183 31.55 -22.64 59.32
C ARG A 183 31.69 -21.16 59.69
N LEU A 184 30.57 -20.54 60.04
CA LEU A 184 30.47 -19.12 60.39
C LEU A 184 31.20 -18.83 61.71
N ALA A 185 32.50 -18.56 61.63
CA ALA A 185 33.17 -17.72 62.61
C ALA A 185 32.79 -16.25 62.32
N PRO A 186 32.34 -15.47 63.31
CA PRO A 186 32.03 -14.06 63.12
C PRO A 186 33.34 -13.29 62.85
N SER A 187 33.43 -12.68 61.67
CA SER A 187 34.56 -11.83 61.28
C SER A 187 34.06 -10.41 61.09
N ASP A 188 34.34 -9.56 62.08
CA ASP A 188 34.07 -8.13 62.04
C ASP A 188 35.05 -7.42 61.10
N ALA A 189 34.71 -7.42 59.81
CA ALA A 189 35.38 -6.64 58.78
C ALA A 189 34.33 -5.94 57.89
N PRO A 190 34.46 -4.63 57.63
CA PRO A 190 33.47 -3.87 56.88
C PRO A 190 33.44 -4.30 55.41
N LYS A 191 32.39 -5.01 55.01
CA LYS A 191 32.16 -5.39 53.61
C LYS A 191 31.83 -4.15 52.78
N THR A 192 32.51 -3.98 51.66
CA THR A 192 32.15 -2.95 50.67
C THR A 192 30.81 -3.31 50.03
N SER A 193 29.90 -2.34 49.93
CA SER A 193 28.50 -2.62 49.61
C SER A 193 28.32 -3.25 48.23
N SER A 194 27.53 -4.30 48.14
CA SER A 194 27.26 -5.00 46.87
C SER A 194 26.59 -4.06 45.86
N ILE A 195 26.74 -4.34 44.57
CA ILE A 195 26.01 -3.63 43.51
C ILE A 195 24.49 -3.79 43.72
N SER A 196 24.03 -4.99 44.12
CA SER A 196 22.62 -5.24 44.47
C SER A 196 22.14 -4.42 45.68
N GLU A 197 23.02 -4.16 46.63
CA GLU A 197 22.74 -3.37 47.84
C GLU A 197 22.67 -1.87 47.53
N ARG A 198 23.52 -1.38 46.63
CA ARG A 198 23.44 -0.01 46.08
C ARG A 198 22.18 0.20 45.23
N ILE A 199 21.75 -0.81 44.46
CA ILE A 199 20.47 -0.79 43.72
C ILE A 199 19.28 -0.74 44.69
N ALA A 200 19.28 -1.57 45.74
CA ALA A 200 18.24 -1.54 46.78
C ALA A 200 18.21 -0.20 47.54
N GLY A 201 19.38 0.41 47.79
CA GLY A 201 19.50 1.76 48.34
C GLY A 201 18.86 2.82 47.44
N ARG A 202 19.24 2.87 46.16
CA ARG A 202 18.64 3.76 45.14
C ARG A 202 17.12 3.59 45.05
N LEU A 203 16.61 2.36 45.10
CA LEU A 203 15.17 2.10 45.03
C LEU A 203 14.42 2.62 46.27
N LYS A 204 14.96 2.41 47.48
CA LYS A 204 14.41 3.01 48.72
C LYS A 204 14.49 4.53 48.75
N GLU A 205 15.55 5.10 48.17
CA GLU A 205 15.74 6.54 48.06
C GLU A 205 14.72 7.18 47.10
N ILE A 206 14.45 6.54 45.95
CA ILE A 206 13.36 6.93 45.04
C ILE A 206 12.00 6.85 45.74
N GLN A 207 11.69 5.73 46.40
CA GLN A 207 10.43 5.56 47.14
C GLN A 207 10.24 6.62 48.24
N ARG A 208 11.30 6.95 49.00
CA ARG A 208 11.27 8.06 49.97
C ARG A 208 11.07 9.41 49.30
N LYS A 209 11.71 9.68 48.16
CA LYS A 209 11.56 10.95 47.43
C LYS A 209 10.13 11.13 46.89
N THR A 210 9.50 10.06 46.42
CA THR A 210 8.07 10.07 46.03
C THR A 210 7.16 10.29 47.23
N ALA A 211 7.42 9.65 48.38
CA ALA A 211 6.62 9.84 49.60
C ALA A 211 6.76 11.24 50.22
N ASN A 212 7.95 11.85 50.18
CA ASN A 212 8.18 13.22 50.65
C ASN A 212 7.56 14.29 49.73
N ALA A 213 7.33 13.97 48.45
CA ALA A 213 6.64 14.87 47.52
C ALA A 213 5.13 15.01 47.81
N THR A 214 4.57 14.17 48.68
CA THR A 214 3.14 14.13 49.02
C THR A 214 2.82 14.53 50.46
N ALA A 215 3.75 15.18 51.19
CA ALA A 215 3.59 15.43 52.63
C ALA A 215 4.18 16.76 53.14
N SER A 216 3.51 17.90 52.86
CA SER A 216 3.51 19.11 53.71
C SER A 216 2.36 20.08 53.32
N PRO A 217 1.86 20.97 54.22
CA PRO A 217 0.42 21.28 54.27
C PRO A 217 0.02 22.78 54.27
N SER A 218 -1.28 23.02 54.45
CA SER A 218 -2.04 24.29 54.56
C SER A 218 -2.60 24.81 53.23
N SER A 219 -3.87 25.25 53.11
CA SER A 219 -4.89 25.59 54.14
C SER A 219 -6.29 24.99 53.86
N ALA A 220 -7.10 24.83 54.90
CA ALA A 220 -8.50 24.36 54.91
C ALA A 220 -9.49 25.54 55.21
N PRO A 221 -10.83 25.38 55.33
CA PRO A 221 -11.73 24.19 55.27
C PRO A 221 -12.82 24.35 54.15
N GLU A 222 -14.06 23.83 54.10
CA GLU A 222 -15.00 23.02 54.94
C GLU A 222 -16.12 22.51 53.97
N GLU A 223 -16.90 21.42 54.10
CA GLU A 223 -16.87 20.23 54.98
C GLU A 223 -17.55 19.00 54.28
N LYS A 224 -18.89 18.93 54.23
CA LYS A 224 -19.72 17.72 53.94
C LYS A 224 -21.17 18.10 53.53
N PRO A 225 -22.06 17.17 53.05
CA PRO A 225 -21.91 15.71 52.89
C PRO A 225 -22.21 15.16 51.46
N ALA A 226 -22.16 13.82 51.33
CA ALA A 226 -22.52 13.01 50.14
C ALA A 226 -24.07 12.86 49.97
N PRO A 227 -24.67 12.18 48.93
CA PRO A 227 -24.31 10.82 48.50
C PRO A 227 -24.56 10.39 47.01
N ALA A 228 -24.24 9.11 46.74
CA ALA A 228 -24.93 8.17 45.83
C ALA A 228 -24.72 8.22 44.29
N ILE A 229 -25.06 7.08 43.67
CA ILE A 229 -24.96 6.71 42.25
C ILE A 229 -26.36 6.81 41.60
N PRO A 230 -26.47 7.29 40.35
CA PRO A 230 -27.16 6.56 39.28
C PRO A 230 -26.20 6.35 38.08
N GLU A 231 -26.18 5.23 37.32
CA GLU A 231 -27.24 4.43 36.66
C GLU A 231 -27.67 5.00 35.27
N GLU A 232 -28.20 4.14 34.40
CA GLU A 232 -28.14 4.28 32.93
C GLU A 232 -29.29 5.08 32.26
N GLN A 233 -29.28 5.07 30.90
CA GLN A 233 -30.38 5.28 29.93
C GLN A 233 -30.53 6.69 29.28
N PRO A 234 -31.14 6.77 28.06
CA PRO A 234 -31.05 5.83 26.93
C PRO A 234 -30.87 6.53 25.55
N LEU A 235 -30.84 5.74 24.47
CA LEU A 235 -30.91 6.20 23.08
C LEU A 235 -32.13 7.12 22.81
N MET A 236 -31.90 8.19 22.05
CA MET A 236 -32.96 8.94 21.35
C MET A 236 -33.10 8.45 19.90
N SER A 237 -34.32 8.17 19.46
CA SER A 237 -34.65 7.87 18.07
C SER A 237 -35.41 9.04 17.41
N PRO A 238 -35.06 9.44 16.16
CA PRO A 238 -35.81 10.45 15.42
C PRO A 238 -37.10 9.88 14.84
N LYS A 239 -38.10 10.75 14.66
CA LYS A 239 -39.45 10.39 14.20
C LYS A 239 -39.56 10.54 12.68
N VAL A 240 -40.14 9.55 12.01
CA VAL A 240 -40.37 9.57 10.55
C VAL A 240 -41.64 10.38 10.23
N ASP A 241 -41.54 11.27 9.24
CA ASP A 241 -42.68 11.96 8.62
C ASP A 241 -42.75 11.66 7.11
N LYS A 242 -43.90 11.93 6.47
CA LYS A 242 -44.27 11.41 5.15
C LYS A 242 -43.99 12.42 4.02
N GLY A 243 -43.08 12.11 3.10
CA GLY A 243 -43.01 12.90 1.84
C GLY A 243 -41.94 12.52 0.81
N LYS A 244 -42.40 12.07 -0.37
CA LYS A 244 -41.79 12.24 -1.71
C LYS A 244 -40.23 12.31 -1.85
N GLY A 245 -39.61 11.14 -1.83
CA GLY A 245 -38.83 10.64 -2.99
C GLY A 245 -37.40 11.14 -3.26
N LYS A 246 -36.84 10.55 -4.34
CA LYS A 246 -35.44 10.62 -4.83
C LYS A 246 -34.43 9.86 -3.97
N ALA A 247 -33.82 8.82 -4.57
CA ALA A 247 -32.74 8.06 -3.97
C ALA A 247 -31.37 8.74 -4.16
N VAL A 248 -30.46 8.50 -3.22
CA VAL A 248 -29.03 8.84 -3.27
C VAL A 248 -28.29 7.64 -2.63
N GLU A 249 -27.15 7.26 -3.18
CA GLU A 249 -26.34 6.12 -2.72
C GLU A 249 -25.44 6.52 -1.54
N GLU A 250 -25.25 5.60 -0.58
CA GLU A 250 -24.29 5.75 0.51
C GLU A 250 -22.90 5.21 0.10
N PRO A 251 -21.78 5.86 0.47
CA PRO A 251 -20.44 5.36 0.19
C PRO A 251 -19.94 4.37 1.26
N GLU A 252 -19.34 3.27 0.81
CA GLU A 252 -18.67 2.25 1.65
C GLU A 252 -17.52 2.83 2.51
N PRO A 253 -17.30 2.33 3.74
CA PRO A 253 -16.28 2.84 4.66
C PRO A 253 -14.85 2.47 4.25
N SER A 254 -13.94 3.45 4.29
CA SER A 254 -12.53 3.25 3.95
C SER A 254 -11.72 2.62 5.09
N ALA A 255 -11.14 1.45 4.84
CA ALA A 255 -10.27 0.75 5.79
C ALA A 255 -8.85 1.37 5.83
N THR A 256 -8.64 2.36 6.70
CA THR A 256 -7.33 2.97 6.96
C THR A 256 -6.48 2.11 7.90
N MET A 257 -5.58 1.29 7.34
CA MET A 257 -4.58 0.57 8.14
C MET A 257 -3.41 1.50 8.50
N SER A 258 -3.24 1.79 9.79
CA SER A 258 -2.12 2.58 10.30
C SER A 258 -0.78 1.85 10.14
N PRO A 259 0.31 2.54 9.73
CA PRO A 259 1.64 1.94 9.67
C PRO A 259 2.24 1.73 11.08
N PRO A 260 3.07 0.70 11.29
CA PRO A 260 3.84 0.54 12.53
C PRO A 260 4.92 1.62 12.62
N ALA A 261 5.19 2.10 13.83
CA ALA A 261 6.17 3.17 14.06
C ALA A 261 7.61 2.68 13.78
N ALA A 262 8.35 3.44 12.97
CA ALA A 262 9.77 3.20 12.72
C ALA A 262 10.61 3.63 13.93
N VAL A 263 11.41 2.72 14.48
CA VAL A 263 12.44 3.06 15.48
C VAL A 263 13.67 3.57 14.74
N ALA A 264 13.99 4.86 14.94
CA ALA A 264 15.18 5.47 14.34
C ALA A 264 16.47 4.96 15.04
N PRO A 265 17.58 4.76 14.30
CA PRO A 265 18.88 4.49 14.90
C PRO A 265 19.39 5.73 15.65
N ALA A 266 20.00 5.53 16.82
CA ALA A 266 20.62 6.62 17.57
C ALA A 266 21.84 7.17 16.82
N SER A 267 21.95 8.49 16.76
CA SER A 267 23.11 9.20 16.21
C SER A 267 24.36 8.93 17.04
N ALA A 268 25.47 8.61 16.38
CA ALA A 268 26.78 8.79 16.99
C ALA A 268 26.99 10.28 17.28
N HIS A 269 27.38 10.63 18.51
CA HIS A 269 27.87 11.97 18.84
C HIS A 269 29.34 11.86 19.22
N GLU A 270 30.16 12.54 18.45
CA GLU A 270 31.60 12.70 18.63
C GLU A 270 31.86 13.72 19.75
N THR A 271 32.88 13.48 20.58
CA THR A 271 33.35 14.44 21.60
C THR A 271 34.86 14.30 21.80
N ASP A 272 35.62 15.22 21.23
CA ASP A 272 36.77 15.83 21.93
C ASP A 272 36.27 16.40 23.28
N ASP A 273 37.04 16.63 24.33
CA ASP A 273 38.44 17.08 24.52
C ASP A 273 38.84 16.66 25.99
N PRO A 274 40.02 16.99 26.58
CA PRO A 274 41.21 17.66 26.03
C PRO A 274 42.56 16.91 26.27
#